data_AF-A0A8D2H3X8-F1
#
_entry.id   AF-A0A8D2H3X8-F1
#
_cell.length_a   1.000
_cell.length_b   1.000
_cell.length_c   1.000
_cell.angle_alpha   90.00
_cell.angle_beta   90.00
_cell.angle_gamma   90.00
#
_symmetry.space_group_name_H-M   'P 1'
#
loop_
_entity.id
_entity.type
_entity.pdbx_description
1 polymer ?
#
loop_
_entity_poly.entity_id
_entity_poly.type
_entity_poly.pdbx_seq_one_letter_code
_entity_poly.pdbx_strand_id
1 'polypeptide(L)'
;VFGIKKEQLLHEYLFRHFKENKVEIASAITKLFPFLMSLRDRAFISQQMFDHLQEACRNLVPVNAVVYTVLSELEKTFSLSLLNELFSHTNLTAYPDLVEISRSFLNGDKLTHPTRCSVSKVEKVILRENQGGDC
;
A
#
# COMPACT_ATOMS: atom_id res chain seq x y z
N VAL A 1 -27.36 7.03 -5.38
CA VAL A 1 -27.31 5.73 -4.68
C VAL A 1 -26.41 4.69 -5.37
N PHE A 2 -26.43 4.56 -6.71
CA PHE A 2 -25.62 3.56 -7.43
C PHE A 2 -24.08 3.72 -7.27
N GLY A 3 -23.59 4.94 -7.07
CA GLY A 3 -22.16 5.22 -6.86
C GLY A 3 -21.62 4.75 -5.51
N ILE A 4 -22.39 4.89 -4.43
CA ILE A 4 -21.95 4.53 -3.06
C ILE A 4 -21.73 3.01 -2.94
N LYS A 5 -22.60 2.20 -3.56
CA LYS A 5 -22.45 0.73 -3.56
C LYS A 5 -21.16 0.29 -4.27
N LYS A 6 -20.76 0.96 -5.36
CA LYS A 6 -19.53 0.63 -6.09
C LYS A 6 -18.28 0.97 -5.28
N GLU A 7 -18.26 2.10 -4.60
CA GLU A 7 -17.12 2.50 -3.76
C GLU A 7 -16.96 1.55 -2.56
N GLN A 8 -18.06 1.10 -1.95
CA GLN A 8 -18.03 0.09 -0.89
C GLN A 8 -17.48 -1.26 -1.38
N LEU A 9 -17.97 -1.76 -2.53
CA LEU A 9 -17.50 -3.02 -3.11
C LEU A 9 -16.02 -2.96 -3.50
N LEU A 10 -15.56 -1.83 -4.04
CA LEU A 10 -14.15 -1.63 -4.35
C LEU A 10 -13.30 -1.61 -3.07
N HIS A 11 -13.74 -0.90 -2.03
CA HIS A 11 -13.05 -0.86 -0.75
C HIS A 11 -12.94 -2.25 -0.12
N GLU A 12 -14.03 -3.02 -0.09
CA GLU A 12 -14.05 -4.40 0.41
C GLU A 12 -13.12 -5.31 -0.39
N TYR A 13 -13.14 -5.20 -1.72
CA TYR A 13 -12.24 -5.94 -2.60
C TYR A 13 -10.77 -5.63 -2.28
N LEU A 14 -10.41 -4.34 -2.23
CA LEU A 14 -9.04 -3.91 -1.97
C LEU A 14 -8.57 -4.28 -0.56
N PHE A 15 -9.45 -4.19 0.43
CA PHE A 15 -9.15 -4.61 1.80
C PHE A 15 -8.91 -6.12 1.88
N ARG A 16 -9.77 -6.94 1.27
CA ARG A 16 -9.55 -8.40 1.20
C ARG A 16 -8.26 -8.73 0.48
N HIS A 17 -8.01 -8.09 -0.67
CA HIS A 17 -6.81 -8.31 -1.47
C HIS A 17 -5.53 -7.92 -0.71
N PHE A 18 -5.57 -6.82 0.05
CA PHE A 18 -4.48 -6.42 0.94
C PHE A 18 -4.18 -7.51 1.98
N LYS A 19 -5.21 -8.05 2.64
CA LYS A 19 -5.06 -9.12 3.63
C LYS A 19 -4.44 -10.39 3.05
N GLU A 20 -4.90 -10.78 1.86
CA GLU A 20 -4.44 -11.99 1.18
C GLU A 20 -3.00 -11.88 0.68
N ASN A 21 -2.49 -10.67 0.39
CA ASN A 21 -1.15 -10.45 -0.16
C ASN A 21 -0.13 -9.91 0.86
N LYS A 22 -0.42 -9.90 2.16
CA LYS A 22 0.50 -9.32 3.17
C LYS A 22 1.87 -10.00 3.17
N VAL A 23 1.92 -11.31 2.93
CA VAL A 23 3.18 -12.08 2.92
C VAL A 23 4.04 -11.68 1.74
N GLU A 24 3.42 -11.52 0.57
CA GLU A 24 4.02 -11.14 -0.70
C GLU A 24 4.53 -9.70 -0.62
N ILE A 25 3.71 -8.78 -0.09
CA ILE A 25 4.12 -7.38 0.18
C ILE A 25 5.30 -7.36 1.14
N ALA A 26 5.23 -8.10 2.25
CA ALA A 26 6.31 -8.15 3.24
C ALA A 26 7.61 -8.74 2.68
N SER A 27 7.50 -9.70 1.76
CA SER A 27 8.64 -10.32 1.11
C SER A 27 9.29 -9.40 0.07
N ALA A 28 8.50 -8.59 -0.63
CA ALA A 28 9.00 -7.61 -1.60
C ALA A 28 9.73 -6.42 -0.94
N ILE A 29 9.38 -6.07 0.30
CA ILE A 29 10.02 -4.97 1.05
C ILE A 29 11.25 -5.51 1.78
N THR A 30 12.39 -5.48 1.11
CA THR A 30 13.66 -6.06 1.59
C THR A 30 14.47 -5.15 2.53
N LYS A 31 14.08 -3.87 2.65
CA LYS A 31 14.71 -2.86 3.50
C LYS A 31 13.64 -1.94 4.09
N LEU A 32 13.84 -1.46 5.32
CA LEU A 32 12.87 -0.60 5.99
C LEU A 32 12.79 0.83 5.43
N PHE A 33 13.87 1.35 4.87
CA PHE A 33 13.87 2.63 4.17
C PHE A 33 13.67 2.38 2.67
N PRO A 34 12.74 3.08 1.99
CA PRO A 34 11.92 4.21 2.47
C PRO A 34 10.62 3.86 3.22
N PHE A 35 10.16 2.61 3.18
CA PHE A 35 8.83 2.18 3.67
C PHE A 35 8.40 2.73 5.05
N LEU A 36 9.19 2.53 6.11
CA LEU A 36 8.81 2.98 7.45
C LEU A 36 8.80 4.50 7.59
N MET A 37 9.73 5.19 6.94
CA MET A 37 9.79 6.65 6.98
C MET A 37 8.56 7.25 6.32
N SER A 38 8.19 6.69 5.18
CA SER A 38 7.07 7.16 4.37
C SER A 38 5.73 7.00 5.12
N LEU A 39 5.55 5.87 5.81
CA LEU A 39 4.41 5.64 6.71
C LEU A 39 4.37 6.60 7.91
N ARG A 40 5.52 6.84 8.55
CA ARG A 40 5.62 7.72 9.71
C ARG A 40 5.34 9.18 9.34
N ASP A 41 5.95 9.66 8.27
CA ASP A 41 5.86 11.06 7.84
C ASP A 41 4.43 11.43 7.41
N ARG A 42 3.66 10.45 6.92
CA ARG A 42 2.23 10.60 6.63
C ARG A 42 1.30 10.17 7.78
N ALA A 43 1.84 9.93 8.97
CA ALA A 43 1.11 9.59 10.20
C ALA A 43 0.27 8.29 10.14
N PHE A 44 0.64 7.33 9.28
CA PHE A 44 0.04 5.99 9.31
C PHE A 44 0.53 5.15 10.49
N ILE A 45 1.74 5.43 10.97
CA ILE A 45 2.31 4.86 12.19
C ILE A 45 2.74 5.99 13.12
N SER A 46 2.62 5.77 14.43
CA SER A 46 3.09 6.73 15.43
C SER A 46 4.62 6.71 15.54
N GLN A 47 5.20 7.78 16.09
CA GLN A 47 6.62 7.83 16.42
C GLN A 47 7.02 6.67 17.35
N GLN A 48 6.19 6.38 18.36
CA GLN A 48 6.43 5.27 19.30
C GLN A 48 6.51 3.91 18.58
N MET A 49 5.59 3.65 17.64
CA MET A 49 5.59 2.43 16.86
C MET A 49 6.82 2.37 15.94
N PHE A 50 7.16 3.48 15.30
CA PHE A 50 8.37 3.59 14.49
C PHE A 50 9.65 3.24 15.30
N ASP A 51 9.81 3.80 16.50
CA ASP A 51 10.98 3.53 17.36
C ASP A 51 11.05 2.05 17.76
N HIS A 52 9.92 1.44 18.12
CA HIS A 52 9.83 0.02 18.45
C HIS A 52 10.22 -0.88 17.26
N LEU A 53 9.80 -0.53 16.05
CA LEU A 53 10.15 -1.27 14.83
C LEU A 53 11.63 -1.15 14.48
N GLN A 54 12.22 0.05 14.66
CA GLN A 54 13.65 0.23 14.49
C GLN A 54 14.44 -0.62 15.48
N GLU A 55 14.00 -0.67 16.74
CA GLU A 55 14.63 -1.49 17.77
C GLU A 55 14.50 -3.00 17.47
N ALA A 56 13.36 -3.45 16.94
CA ALA A 56 13.19 -4.85 16.52
C ALA A 56 14.23 -5.25 15.46
N CYS A 57 14.54 -4.37 14.50
CA CYS A 57 15.60 -4.63 13.51
C CYS A 57 17.02 -4.64 14.11
N ARG A 58 17.30 -3.85 15.14
CA ARG A 58 18.60 -3.94 15.86
C ARG A 58 18.76 -5.29 16.54
N ASN A 59 17.66 -5.88 16.98
CA ASN A 59 17.60 -7.21 17.62
C ASN A 59 17.60 -8.37 16.61
N LEU A 60 18.02 -8.14 15.36
CA LEU A 60 18.16 -9.15 14.30
C LEU A 60 16.86 -9.83 13.88
N VAL A 61 15.71 -9.22 14.15
CA VAL A 61 14.44 -9.68 13.58
C VAL A 61 14.49 -9.48 12.05
N PRO A 62 14.15 -10.50 11.24
CA PRO A 62 14.15 -10.38 9.79
C PRO A 62 13.26 -9.21 9.32
N VAL A 63 13.74 -8.46 8.32
CA VAL A 63 13.04 -7.26 7.81
C VAL A 63 11.61 -7.59 7.36
N ASN A 64 11.42 -8.69 6.63
CA ASN A 64 10.10 -9.12 6.19
C ASN A 64 9.14 -9.43 7.35
N ALA A 65 9.63 -9.98 8.47
CA ALA A 65 8.82 -10.20 9.68
C ALA A 65 8.40 -8.88 10.34
N VAL A 66 9.31 -7.88 10.36
CA VAL A 66 9.00 -6.52 10.83
C VAL A 66 7.97 -5.86 9.91
N VAL A 67 8.14 -5.96 8.59
CA VAL A 67 7.18 -5.42 7.61
C VAL A 67 5.82 -6.10 7.76
N TYR A 68 5.75 -7.42 7.91
CA TYR A 68 4.49 -8.13 8.11
C TYR A 68 3.75 -7.68 9.38
N THR A 69 4.50 -7.42 10.46
CA THR A 69 3.96 -6.83 11.69
C THR A 69 3.33 -5.46 11.42
N VAL A 70 4.04 -4.60 10.69
CA VAL A 70 3.54 -3.27 10.28
C VAL A 70 2.27 -3.39 9.44
N LEU A 71 2.27 -4.24 8.42
CA LEU A 71 1.10 -4.45 7.57
C LEU A 71 -0.11 -4.96 8.37
N SER A 72 0.12 -5.75 9.43
CA SER A 72 -0.95 -6.23 10.31
C SER A 72 -1.51 -5.15 11.23
N GLU A 73 -0.71 -4.17 11.63
CA GLU A 73 -1.21 -2.98 12.33
C GLU A 73 -1.99 -2.06 11.38
N LEU A 74 -1.47 -1.84 10.16
CA LEU A 74 -2.11 -1.00 9.14
C LEU A 74 -3.43 -1.60 8.61
N GLU A 75 -3.59 -2.92 8.66
CA GLU A 75 -4.85 -3.60 8.35
C GLU A 75 -6.03 -3.08 9.19
N LYS A 76 -5.78 -2.71 10.46
CA LYS A 76 -6.83 -2.28 11.40
C LYS A 76 -7.41 -0.92 11.03
N THR A 77 -6.63 -0.09 10.35
CA THR A 77 -6.98 1.27 9.92
C THR A 77 -6.89 1.41 8.39
N PHE A 78 -7.15 0.30 7.68
CA PHE A 78 -7.01 0.22 6.24
C PHE A 78 -7.77 1.35 5.53
N SER A 79 -7.11 1.95 4.55
CA SER A 79 -7.66 3.04 3.74
C SER A 79 -7.03 3.07 2.35
N LEU A 80 -7.69 3.72 1.40
CA LEU A 80 -7.11 3.96 0.07
C LEU A 80 -5.83 4.80 0.15
N SER A 81 -5.78 5.76 1.07
CA SER A 81 -4.58 6.58 1.31
C SER A 81 -3.39 5.73 1.75
N LEU A 82 -3.62 4.69 2.55
CA LEU A 82 -2.58 3.73 2.92
C LEU A 82 -2.05 2.97 1.69
N LEU A 83 -2.94 2.52 0.79
CA LEU A 83 -2.50 1.83 -0.43
C LEU A 83 -1.67 2.75 -1.33
N ASN A 84 -2.02 4.03 -1.45
CA ASN A 84 -1.22 5.00 -2.19
C ASN A 84 0.16 5.17 -1.59
N GLU A 85 0.23 5.19 -0.26
CA GLU A 85 1.51 5.36 0.43
C GLU A 85 2.38 4.10 0.26
N LEU A 86 1.79 2.92 0.44
CA LEU A 86 2.45 1.64 0.22
C LEU A 86 3.01 1.52 -1.19
N PHE A 87 2.21 1.88 -2.20
CA PHE A 87 2.58 1.84 -3.62
C PHE A 87 3.02 3.19 -4.17
N SER A 88 3.57 4.06 -3.32
CA SER A 88 4.10 5.35 -3.73
C SER A 88 5.27 5.18 -4.71
N HIS A 89 5.56 6.23 -5.49
CA HIS A 89 6.73 6.26 -6.39
C HIS A 89 8.01 5.80 -5.67
N THR A 90 8.21 6.35 -4.49
CA THR A 90 9.38 6.14 -3.64
C THR A 90 9.50 4.67 -3.25
N ASN A 91 8.40 4.03 -2.85
CA ASN A 91 8.39 2.62 -2.50
C ASN A 91 8.54 1.73 -3.75
N LEU A 92 7.82 1.99 -4.84
CA LEU A 92 7.93 1.19 -6.08
C LEU A 92 9.33 1.26 -6.71
N THR A 93 10.01 2.40 -6.60
CA THR A 93 11.40 2.55 -7.05
C THR A 93 12.37 1.79 -6.15
N ALA A 94 12.12 1.78 -4.83
CA ALA A 94 12.97 1.11 -3.87
C ALA A 94 12.78 -0.42 -3.82
N TYR A 95 11.59 -0.89 -4.22
CA TYR A 95 11.13 -2.29 -4.14
C TYR A 95 10.52 -2.73 -5.48
N PRO A 96 11.32 -3.16 -6.47
CA PRO A 96 10.81 -3.50 -7.81
C PRO A 96 9.82 -4.68 -7.79
N ASP A 97 9.98 -5.64 -6.88
CA ASP A 97 9.05 -6.77 -6.72
C ASP A 97 7.66 -6.32 -6.25
N LEU A 98 7.55 -5.13 -5.63
CA LEU A 98 6.29 -4.54 -5.22
C LEU A 98 5.46 -4.03 -6.41
N VAL A 99 6.08 -3.82 -7.58
CA VAL A 99 5.41 -3.33 -8.79
C VAL A 99 4.43 -4.37 -9.35
N GLU A 100 4.80 -5.66 -9.36
CA GLU A 100 3.87 -6.69 -9.83
C GLU A 100 2.68 -6.85 -8.89
N ILE A 101 2.95 -6.80 -7.58
CA ILE A 101 1.92 -6.84 -6.55
C ILE A 101 0.97 -5.65 -6.73
N SER A 102 1.46 -4.42 -6.93
CA SER A 102 0.60 -3.24 -7.10
C SER A 102 -0.33 -3.33 -8.32
N ARG A 103 0.12 -3.94 -9.42
CA ARG A 103 -0.73 -4.19 -10.60
C ARG A 103 -1.91 -5.11 -10.29
N SER A 104 -1.76 -6.04 -9.34
CA SER A 104 -2.87 -6.92 -8.94
C SER A 104 -4.01 -6.14 -8.28
N PHE A 105 -3.71 -5.05 -7.56
CA PHE A 105 -4.71 -4.15 -6.96
C PHE A 105 -5.45 -3.31 -8.01
N LEU A 106 -4.79 -2.99 -9.14
CA LEU A 106 -5.40 -2.30 -10.28
C LEU A 106 -6.37 -3.19 -11.07
N ASN A 107 -6.13 -4.51 -11.07
CA ASN A 107 -6.92 -5.47 -11.84
C ASN A 107 -8.26 -5.85 -11.20
N GLY A 108 -8.48 -5.50 -9.92
CA GLY A 108 -9.78 -5.62 -9.27
C GLY A 108 -10.94 -4.92 -9.97
N ASP A 109 -10.62 -3.86 -10.72
CA ASP A 109 -11.58 -3.11 -11.52
C ASP A 109 -12.12 -3.92 -12.71
N LYS A 110 -11.38 -4.92 -13.22
CA LYS A 110 -11.79 -5.71 -14.39
C LYS A 110 -13.01 -6.61 -14.13
N LEU A 111 -13.31 -6.90 -12.86
CA LEU A 111 -14.45 -7.73 -12.47
C LEU A 111 -15.79 -6.98 -12.49
N THR A 112 -15.83 -5.67 -12.79
CA THR A 112 -17.07 -4.85 -12.72
C THR A 112 -17.57 -4.25 -14.04
N HIS A 113 -17.13 -4.79 -15.20
CA HIS A 113 -17.43 -4.42 -16.61
C HIS A 113 -16.42 -3.48 -17.32
N PRO A 114 -16.18 -3.67 -18.64
CA PRO A 114 -15.10 -3.06 -19.43
C PRO A 114 -15.37 -1.61 -19.89
N THR A 115 -16.19 -0.85 -19.16
CA THR A 115 -16.46 0.54 -19.54
C THR A 115 -15.40 1.43 -18.90
N ARG A 116 -14.57 2.01 -19.79
CA ARG A 116 -13.50 3.01 -19.72
C ARG A 116 -13.57 4.16 -18.68
N CYS A 117 -14.47 4.12 -17.69
CA CYS A 117 -14.80 5.23 -16.78
C CYS A 117 -14.25 5.04 -15.34
N SER A 118 -14.15 3.81 -14.83
CA SER A 118 -13.66 3.56 -13.45
C SER A 118 -12.13 3.57 -13.32
N VAL A 119 -11.44 3.26 -14.42
CA VAL A 119 -9.97 3.34 -14.54
C VAL A 119 -9.47 4.68 -14.00
N SER A 120 -10.19 5.77 -14.25
CA SER A 120 -9.85 7.12 -13.81
C SER A 120 -9.88 7.40 -12.30
N LYS A 121 -10.22 6.49 -11.37
CA LYS A 121 -10.16 6.81 -9.92
C LYS A 121 -9.04 6.07 -9.23
N VAL A 122 -8.92 4.75 -9.39
CA VAL A 122 -7.80 3.97 -8.86
C VAL A 122 -6.50 4.30 -9.60
N GLU A 123 -6.54 4.44 -10.93
CA GLU A 123 -5.38 4.89 -11.72
C GLU A 123 -5.01 6.35 -11.39
N LYS A 124 -5.98 7.23 -11.05
CA LYS A 124 -5.64 8.56 -10.53
C LYS A 124 -5.08 8.53 -9.11
N VAL A 125 -5.52 7.61 -8.28
CA VAL A 125 -5.11 7.43 -6.89
C VAL A 125 -3.69 6.85 -6.81
N ILE A 126 -3.34 5.91 -7.71
CA ILE A 126 -2.03 5.24 -7.76
C ILE A 126 -1.05 5.90 -8.77
N LEU A 127 -1.51 6.47 -9.90
CA LEU A 127 -0.62 7.09 -10.90
C LEU A 127 -0.49 8.63 -10.81
N ARG A 128 -1.38 9.40 -10.13
CA ARG A 128 -1.23 10.88 -10.13
C ARG A 128 -0.15 11.43 -9.21
N GLU A 129 0.40 10.67 -8.27
CA GLU A 129 1.61 11.13 -7.57
C GLU A 129 2.89 10.98 -8.42
N ASN A 130 2.82 10.39 -9.63
CA ASN A 130 3.98 10.17 -10.52
C ASN A 130 4.12 11.18 -11.68
N GLN A 131 3.31 12.24 -11.72
CA GLN A 131 3.49 13.35 -12.69
C GLN A 131 3.63 14.71 -11.99
N GLY A 132 4.28 14.72 -10.83
CA GLY A 132 4.82 15.95 -10.22
C GLY A 132 6.15 16.33 -10.88
N GLY A 133 6.11 16.65 -12.17
CA GLY A 133 7.19 17.32 -12.87
C GLY A 133 6.65 18.64 -13.43
N ASP A 134 6.91 19.73 -12.71
CA ASP A 134 7.47 21.01 -13.20
C ASP A 134 7.05 22.17 -12.28
N CYS A 135 8.02 22.65 -11.51
CA CYS A 135 8.23 24.02 -10.98
C CYS A 135 9.60 24.03 -10.31
#